data_AF-A0A1V4DFK3-F1
#
_entry.id   AF-A0A1V4DFK3-F1
#
_cell.length_a   1.000
_cell.length_b   1.000
_cell.length_c   1.000
_cell.angle_alpha   90.00
_cell.angle_beta   90.00
_cell.angle_gamma   90.00
#
_symmetry.space_group_name_H-M   'P 1'
#
loop_
_entity.id
_entity.type
_entity.pdbx_description
1 polymer ?
#
loop_
_entity_poly.entity_id
_entity_poly.type
_entity_poly.pdbx_seq_one_letter_code
_entity_poly.pdbx_strand_id
1 'polypeptide(L)'
;MLIAKNDAQQLISSHEAVKSEIYYCPCCQNEVILKKGKIKFPHFAHKTLSNCEATSEPETLEHLKGKSLIARNCATFGLEYELEAYLPEINQRADVLIQNKLAIEFQCSSLSIERLIERTTQYKKHGYQVFWVLGSRLGKQVKLTELKKHFIYFNCFRGYVDFCLLVEDNLLVVTYYLFSKNKKIVTRKKQFSLGEMSLVNILTECGLKAEYLIQQPFEEMLNTRKQLSDQLLCSDNTVKDLQEYFYQHNLHLAHLPPYLYFPNFFHPLLRGEDIRIRWLTFEVLQNKKMLTYRELQQDVLENLPLEAIDDYANLGEHQVVDYCLSLYVSFLQEIKVVKLSGTDMLCFDEESVMNNEQFKKFFKKRSERLTLPLKYDMIIK
;
A
#
# COMPACT_ATOMS: atom_id res chain seq x y z
N MET A 1 26.26 1.21 7.09
CA MET A 1 26.29 2.52 7.76
C MET A 1 27.26 3.44 7.04
N LEU A 2 26.80 4.63 6.69
CA LEU A 2 27.52 5.70 6.01
C LEU A 2 27.91 6.84 6.95
N ILE A 3 27.24 6.99 8.09
CA ILE A 3 27.53 8.03 9.08
C ILE A 3 27.95 7.39 10.41
N ALA A 4 28.99 7.92 11.06
CA ALA A 4 29.39 7.53 12.41
C ALA A 4 29.82 8.74 13.24
N LYS A 5 29.81 8.63 14.57
CA LYS A 5 30.35 9.66 15.47
C LYS A 5 31.86 9.46 15.65
N ASN A 6 32.65 10.53 15.64
CA ASN A 6 34.04 10.50 16.11
C ASN A 6 34.12 10.70 17.64
N ASP A 7 35.33 10.73 18.21
CA ASP A 7 35.56 11.00 19.63
C ASP A 7 34.97 12.33 20.11
N ALA A 8 34.95 13.34 19.23
CA ALA A 8 34.38 14.66 19.50
C ALA A 8 32.84 14.70 19.36
N GLN A 9 32.17 13.55 19.23
CA GLN A 9 30.72 13.41 19.04
C GLN A 9 30.17 14.04 17.74
N GLN A 10 31.05 14.36 16.79
CA GLN A 10 30.65 14.89 15.48
C GLN A 10 30.26 13.77 14.54
N LEU A 11 29.19 13.95 13.77
CA LEU A 11 28.77 13.02 12.73
C LEU A 11 29.69 13.17 11.51
N ILE A 12 30.36 12.07 11.14
CA ILE A 12 31.33 12.01 10.04
C ILE A 12 30.85 11.01 8.99
N SER A 13 30.89 11.44 7.72
CA SER A 13 30.62 10.60 6.57
C SER A 13 31.76 9.60 6.33
N SER A 14 31.43 8.37 5.97
CA SER A 14 32.40 7.32 5.63
C SER A 14 33.33 7.73 4.46
N HIS A 15 32.86 8.63 3.60
CA HIS A 15 33.65 9.19 2.50
C HIS A 15 34.76 10.12 3.00
N GLU A 16 34.53 10.85 4.08
CA GLU A 16 35.46 11.83 4.67
C GLU A 16 36.30 11.22 5.80
N ALA A 17 35.81 10.15 6.42
CA ALA A 17 36.47 9.45 7.52
C ALA A 17 37.88 8.96 7.20
N VAL A 18 38.73 8.96 8.23
CA VAL A 18 40.15 8.60 8.18
C VAL A 18 40.39 7.32 8.99
N LYS A 19 41.17 6.37 8.45
CA LYS A 19 41.36 5.05 9.06
C LYS A 19 42.05 5.04 10.43
N SER A 20 42.79 6.10 10.76
CA SER A 20 43.52 6.22 12.02
C SER A 20 42.64 6.69 13.18
N GLU A 21 41.41 7.12 12.92
CA GLU A 21 40.47 7.59 13.94
C GLU A 21 39.55 6.47 14.41
N ILE A 22 39.01 6.65 15.62
CA ILE A 22 38.01 5.78 16.20
C ILE A 22 36.62 6.38 15.92
N TYR A 23 35.67 5.50 15.60
CA TYR A 23 34.30 5.89 15.31
C TYR A 23 33.32 5.04 16.09
N TYR A 24 32.15 5.62 16.37
CA TYR A 24 31.09 5.01 17.15
C TYR A 24 29.77 5.05 16.39
N CYS A 25 28.97 4.01 16.56
CA CYS A 25 27.61 3.97 16.03
C CYS A 25 26.75 5.06 16.72
N PRO A 26 26.05 5.94 15.96
CA PRO A 26 25.20 6.97 16.56
C PRO A 26 24.05 6.41 17.41
N CYS A 27 23.61 5.19 17.12
CA CYS A 27 22.48 4.53 17.79
C CYS A 27 22.91 3.82 19.09
N CYS A 28 23.86 2.89 19.00
CA CYS A 28 24.22 2.02 20.12
C CYS A 28 25.54 2.42 20.80
N GLN A 29 26.22 3.45 20.30
CA GLN A 29 27.50 3.98 20.81
C GLN A 29 28.67 2.98 20.80
N ASN A 30 28.48 1.77 20.29
CA ASN A 30 29.56 0.80 20.12
C ASN A 30 30.54 1.20 19.02
N GLU A 31 31.80 0.79 19.16
CA GLU A 31 32.86 1.04 18.18
C GLU A 31 32.55 0.42 16.81
N VAL A 32 32.74 1.21 15.75
CA VAL A 32 32.61 0.79 14.36
C VAL A 32 33.93 0.96 13.61
N ILE A 33 34.18 0.07 12.66
CA ILE A 33 35.38 0.05 11.85
C ILE A 33 35.08 0.67 10.50
N LEU A 34 35.88 1.66 10.10
CA LEU A 34 35.87 2.21 8.75
C LEU A 34 36.41 1.18 7.73
N LYS A 35 35.52 0.69 6.86
CA LYS A 35 35.85 -0.13 5.70
C LYS A 35 35.99 0.76 4.48
N LYS A 36 37.22 1.21 4.20
CA LYS A 36 37.55 2.11 3.07
C LYS A 36 38.78 1.59 2.32
N GLY A 37 38.78 1.66 0.98
CA GLY A 37 39.91 1.25 0.15
C GLY A 37 39.64 1.50 -1.33
N LYS A 38 40.64 1.24 -2.19
CA LYS A 38 40.54 1.54 -3.64
C LYS A 38 39.34 0.88 -4.34
N ILE A 39 38.95 -0.32 -3.90
CA ILE A 39 37.85 -1.10 -4.48
C ILE A 39 36.60 -1.07 -3.58
N LYS A 40 36.77 -0.88 -2.27
CA LYS A 40 35.68 -0.99 -1.30
C LYS A 40 34.93 0.34 -1.18
N PHE A 41 33.61 0.29 -1.41
CA PHE A 41 32.73 1.40 -1.12
C PHE A 41 32.87 1.81 0.36
N PRO A 42 33.20 3.08 0.68
CA PRO A 42 33.43 3.49 2.06
C PRO A 42 32.19 3.31 2.94
N HIS A 43 32.31 2.54 4.03
CA HIS A 43 31.24 2.37 5.00
C HIS A 43 31.80 2.01 6.37
N PHE A 44 30.97 2.17 7.41
CA PHE A 44 31.25 1.70 8.76
C PHE A 44 30.56 0.37 9.03
N ALA A 45 31.26 -0.53 9.73
CA ALA A 45 30.75 -1.81 10.16
C ALA A 45 31.03 -2.02 11.66
N HIS A 46 30.07 -2.54 12.42
CA HIS A 46 30.28 -2.85 13.84
C HIS A 46 31.44 -3.84 14.03
N LYS A 47 32.29 -3.58 15.03
CA LYS A 47 33.49 -4.38 15.34
C LYS A 47 33.13 -5.76 15.87
N THR A 48 32.09 -5.83 16.71
CA THR A 48 31.44 -7.07 17.15
C THR A 48 30.05 -7.16 16.50
N LEU A 49 29.46 -8.36 16.46
CA LEU A 49 28.03 -8.52 16.20
C LEU A 49 27.25 -7.94 17.39
N SER A 50 27.24 -6.61 17.51
CA SER A 50 26.41 -5.92 18.49
C SER A 50 24.97 -5.95 18.01
N ASN A 51 24.04 -6.35 18.88
CA ASN A 51 22.59 -6.20 18.67
C ASN A 51 22.24 -4.71 18.67
N CYS A 52 22.54 -4.00 17.59
CA CYS A 52 22.07 -2.64 17.38
C CYS A 52 20.60 -2.72 16.96
N GLU A 53 19.69 -2.52 17.90
CA GLU A 53 18.25 -2.62 17.64
C GLU A 53 17.77 -1.61 16.58
N ALA A 54 18.47 -0.49 16.43
CA ALA A 54 18.18 0.52 15.41
C ALA A 54 18.47 0.04 13.97
N THR A 55 19.26 -1.03 13.80
CA THR A 55 19.52 -1.65 12.48
C THR A 55 18.55 -2.78 12.19
N SER A 56 17.85 -2.73 11.05
CA SER A 56 16.87 -3.72 10.62
C SER A 56 17.45 -4.83 9.74
N GLU A 57 18.51 -4.54 8.97
CA GLU A 57 19.14 -5.52 8.08
C GLU A 57 20.66 -5.34 7.96
N PRO A 58 21.40 -6.39 7.55
CA PRO A 58 22.80 -6.26 7.16
C PRO A 58 22.97 -5.33 5.96
N GLU A 59 23.92 -4.42 6.06
CA GLU A 59 24.22 -3.43 5.02
C GLU A 59 24.83 -4.11 3.77
N THR A 60 24.07 -4.14 2.68
CA THR A 60 24.56 -4.60 1.38
C THR A 60 25.13 -3.44 0.57
N LEU A 61 25.91 -3.74 -0.48
CA LEU A 61 26.41 -2.70 -1.38
C LEU A 61 25.26 -1.94 -2.07
N GLU A 62 24.18 -2.64 -2.43
CA GLU A 62 22.97 -2.02 -2.99
C GLU A 62 22.37 -1.04 -1.98
N HIS A 63 22.19 -1.46 -0.73
CA HIS A 63 21.65 -0.63 0.36
C HIS A 63 22.48 0.65 0.56
N LEU A 64 23.80 0.52 0.69
CA LEU A 64 24.71 1.66 0.84
C LEU A 64 24.62 2.63 -0.36
N LYS A 65 24.73 2.12 -1.58
CA LYS A 65 24.65 2.95 -2.79
C LYS A 65 23.28 3.61 -2.95
N GLY A 66 22.19 2.92 -2.62
CA GLY A 66 20.83 3.44 -2.73
C GLY A 66 20.58 4.58 -1.75
N LYS A 67 21.04 4.46 -0.50
CA LYS A 67 21.01 5.57 0.48
C LYS A 67 21.81 6.78 -0.01
N SER A 68 23.03 6.56 -0.50
CA SER A 68 23.83 7.63 -1.09
C SER A 68 23.16 8.26 -2.33
N LEU A 69 22.44 7.49 -3.13
CA LEU A 69 21.67 8.00 -4.28
C LEU A 69 20.49 8.86 -3.83
N ILE A 70 19.74 8.43 -2.82
CA ILE A 70 18.63 9.20 -2.24
C ILE A 70 19.16 10.53 -1.65
N ALA A 71 20.20 10.49 -0.84
CA ALA A 71 20.84 11.67 -0.27
C ALA A 71 21.36 12.63 -1.35
N ARG A 72 22.02 12.10 -2.39
CA ARG A 72 22.48 12.90 -3.53
C ARG A 72 21.33 13.53 -4.29
N ASN A 73 20.21 12.83 -4.49
CA ASN A 73 19.01 13.43 -5.09
C ASN A 73 18.51 14.60 -4.23
N CYS A 74 18.45 14.45 -2.90
CA CYS A 74 18.08 15.53 -2.00
C CYS A 74 19.00 16.74 -2.16
N ALA A 75 20.33 16.53 -2.17
CA ALA A 75 21.32 17.58 -2.38
C ALA A 75 21.14 18.28 -3.74
N THR A 76 20.96 17.53 -4.83
CA THR A 76 20.76 18.08 -6.19
C THR A 76 19.54 18.98 -6.26
N PHE A 77 18.46 18.64 -5.55
CA PHE A 77 17.21 19.40 -5.54
C PHE A 77 17.07 20.37 -4.36
N GLY A 78 18.15 20.60 -3.60
CA GLY A 78 18.18 21.58 -2.51
C GLY A 78 17.27 21.24 -1.33
N LEU A 79 16.96 19.96 -1.10
CA LEU A 79 16.16 19.51 0.03
C LEU A 79 17.05 19.37 1.28
N GLU A 80 16.58 19.85 2.42
CA GLU A 80 17.20 19.56 3.71
C GLU A 80 17.05 18.07 4.02
N TYR A 81 18.16 17.39 4.32
CA TYR A 81 18.15 15.97 4.64
C TYR A 81 19.24 15.59 5.65
N GLU A 82 18.98 14.50 6.36
CA GLU A 82 19.94 13.81 7.22
C GLU A 82 20.05 12.35 6.77
N LEU A 83 21.28 11.92 6.45
CA LEU A 83 21.57 10.53 6.10
C LEU A 83 21.73 9.71 7.38
N GLU A 84 21.05 8.57 7.46
CA GLU A 84 21.11 7.68 8.63
C GLU A 84 20.74 8.37 9.95
N ALA A 85 19.73 9.23 9.91
CA ALA A 85 19.25 10.02 11.04
C ALA A 85 18.78 9.10 12.18
N TYR A 86 19.44 9.20 13.33
CA TYR A 86 19.00 8.52 14.54
C TYR A 86 17.95 9.37 15.25
N LEU A 87 16.81 8.76 15.53
CA LEU A 87 15.63 9.34 16.16
C LEU A 87 15.48 8.71 17.55
N PRO A 88 16.07 9.34 18.60
CA PRO A 88 16.16 8.75 19.93
C PRO A 88 14.79 8.48 20.56
N GLU A 89 13.80 9.33 20.29
CA GLU A 89 12.43 9.23 20.82
C GLU A 89 11.72 7.95 20.40
N ILE A 90 12.10 7.36 19.28
CA ILE A 90 11.56 6.09 18.77
C ILE A 90 12.62 4.98 18.71
N ASN A 91 13.83 5.24 19.21
CA ASN A 91 14.99 4.33 19.11
C ASN A 91 15.16 3.73 17.69
N GLN A 92 14.95 4.55 16.66
CA GLN A 92 15.03 4.13 15.27
C GLN A 92 16.02 4.96 14.50
N ARG A 93 16.55 4.36 13.43
CA ARG A 93 17.36 5.07 12.45
C ARG A 93 16.64 5.06 11.12
N ALA A 94 16.30 6.23 10.60
CA ALA A 94 15.81 6.40 9.24
C ALA A 94 17.00 6.32 8.29
N ASP A 95 16.84 5.67 7.13
CA ASP A 95 17.92 5.61 6.16
C ASP A 95 18.22 7.00 5.59
N VAL A 96 17.18 7.79 5.30
CA VAL A 96 17.27 9.23 5.02
C VAL A 96 16.07 9.93 5.64
N LEU A 97 16.30 10.97 6.44
CA LEU A 97 15.24 11.87 6.92
C LEU A 97 15.28 13.14 6.09
N ILE A 98 14.15 13.57 5.56
CA ILE A 98 14.01 14.75 4.70
C ILE A 98 13.11 15.77 5.41
N GLN A 99 13.55 17.03 5.48
CA GLN A 99 12.82 18.15 6.10
C GLN A 99 12.31 17.82 7.52
N ASN A 100 13.10 17.05 8.28
CA ASN A 100 12.82 16.65 9.66
C ASN A 100 11.48 15.93 9.90
N LYS A 101 10.81 15.45 8.84
CA LYS A 101 9.48 14.82 8.93
C LYS A 101 9.29 13.62 8.03
N LEU A 102 9.96 13.57 6.88
CA LEU A 102 9.76 12.53 5.88
C LEU A 102 10.90 11.52 5.96
N ALA A 103 10.62 10.37 6.57
CA ALA A 103 11.53 9.24 6.65
C ALA A 103 11.46 8.40 5.36
N ILE A 104 12.60 8.17 4.73
CA ILE A 104 12.77 7.18 3.68
C ILE A 104 13.47 5.96 4.28
N GLU A 105 12.85 4.79 4.11
CA GLU A 105 13.44 3.50 4.43
C GLU A 105 13.77 2.79 3.11
N PHE A 106 15.05 2.49 2.86
CA PHE A 106 15.46 1.78 1.66
C PHE A 106 15.69 0.30 1.99
N GLN A 107 14.73 -0.56 1.66
CA GLN A 107 14.75 -1.96 2.09
C GLN A 107 15.23 -2.89 0.97
N CYS A 108 16.38 -3.54 1.13
CA CYS A 108 16.96 -4.43 0.13
C CYS A 108 16.72 -5.92 0.39
N SER A 109 16.52 -6.33 1.65
CA SER A 109 16.31 -7.71 2.04
C SER A 109 15.02 -7.91 2.85
N SER A 110 14.66 -9.14 3.16
CA SER A 110 13.41 -9.41 3.90
C SER A 110 13.50 -8.90 5.33
N LEU A 111 12.56 -8.06 5.73
CA LEU A 111 12.27 -7.71 7.12
C LEU A 111 11.12 -8.59 7.63
N SER A 112 11.09 -8.92 8.91
CA SER A 112 9.89 -9.56 9.47
C SER A 112 8.71 -8.59 9.42
N ILE A 113 7.50 -9.12 9.24
CA ILE A 113 6.28 -8.29 9.14
C ILE A 113 6.08 -7.51 10.44
N GLU A 114 6.34 -8.15 11.58
CA GLU A 114 6.20 -7.56 12.92
C GLU A 114 7.11 -6.34 13.06
N ARG A 115 8.38 -6.45 12.62
CA ARG A 115 9.34 -5.34 12.69
C ARG A 115 8.98 -4.20 11.73
N LEU A 116 8.42 -4.52 10.57
CA LEU A 116 7.95 -3.53 9.60
C LEU A 116 6.74 -2.74 10.14
N ILE A 117 5.77 -3.43 10.74
CA ILE A 117 4.62 -2.83 11.44
C ILE A 117 5.10 -1.94 12.57
N GLU A 118 5.98 -2.45 13.44
CA GLU A 118 6.54 -1.70 14.56
C GLU A 118 7.20 -0.40 14.09
N ARG A 119 8.14 -0.50 13.13
CA ARG A 119 8.87 0.67 12.61
C ARG A 119 7.95 1.72 12.02
N THR A 120 7.02 1.28 11.18
CA THR A 120 6.07 2.17 10.48
C THR A 120 5.15 2.85 11.47
N THR A 121 4.68 2.12 12.48
CA THR A 121 3.79 2.64 13.53
C THR A 121 4.51 3.67 14.40
N GLN A 122 5.77 3.43 14.78
CA GLN A 122 6.55 4.37 15.58
C GLN A 122 6.76 5.70 14.85
N TYR A 123 7.11 5.66 13.55
CA TYR A 123 7.19 6.87 12.72
C TYR A 123 5.87 7.64 12.73
N LYS A 124 4.76 6.98 12.38
CA LYS A 124 3.43 7.62 12.29
C LYS A 124 3.00 8.23 13.63
N LYS A 125 3.18 7.52 14.75
CA LYS A 125 2.83 7.99 16.10
C LYS A 125 3.61 9.24 16.54
N HIS A 126 4.81 9.43 16.02
CA HIS A 126 5.68 10.58 16.35
C HIS A 126 5.64 11.68 15.28
N GLY A 127 4.63 11.66 14.40
CA GLY A 127 4.40 12.72 13.43
C GLY A 127 5.28 12.67 12.18
N TYR A 128 6.00 11.56 11.97
CA TYR A 128 6.76 11.32 10.75
C TYR A 128 5.87 10.71 9.66
N GLN A 129 6.10 11.12 8.42
CA GLN A 129 5.65 10.39 7.24
C GLN A 129 6.76 9.44 6.82
N VAL A 130 6.42 8.18 6.54
CA VAL A 130 7.41 7.17 6.12
C VAL A 130 7.09 6.62 4.74
N PHE A 131 8.10 6.54 3.88
CA PHE A 131 8.04 5.84 2.61
C PHE A 131 9.05 4.69 2.59
N TRP A 132 8.54 3.48 2.37
CA TRP A 132 9.36 2.31 2.10
C TRP A 132 9.68 2.24 0.61
N VAL A 133 10.96 2.30 0.27
CA VAL A 133 11.49 2.16 -1.09
C VAL A 133 12.22 0.83 -1.18
N LEU A 134 11.84 0.00 -2.15
CA LEU A 134 12.34 -1.36 -2.27
C LEU A 134 13.58 -1.43 -3.17
N GLY A 135 14.59 -2.18 -2.72
CA GLY A 135 15.70 -2.62 -3.56
C GLY A 135 15.27 -3.65 -4.59
N SER A 136 16.17 -3.96 -5.52
CA SER A 136 15.90 -4.80 -6.69
C SER A 136 15.35 -6.19 -6.34
N ARG A 137 15.86 -6.82 -5.27
CA ARG A 137 15.44 -8.16 -4.82
C ARG A 137 13.96 -8.23 -4.43
N LEU A 138 13.43 -7.20 -3.77
CA LEU A 138 12.04 -7.14 -3.33
C LEU A 138 11.14 -6.49 -4.38
N GLY A 139 11.57 -5.36 -4.93
CA GLY A 139 10.77 -4.56 -5.85
C GLY A 139 10.52 -5.24 -7.20
N LYS A 140 11.45 -6.05 -7.70
CA LYS A 140 11.29 -6.79 -8.97
C LYS A 140 10.41 -8.03 -8.86
N GLN A 141 9.99 -8.43 -7.66
CA GLN A 141 9.11 -9.60 -7.49
C GLN A 141 7.78 -9.39 -8.22
N VAL A 142 7.43 -10.35 -9.08
CA VAL A 142 6.17 -10.37 -9.84
C VAL A 142 4.99 -10.75 -8.95
N LYS A 143 5.19 -11.68 -8.02
CA LYS A 143 4.17 -12.09 -7.05
C LYS A 143 4.03 -11.02 -5.96
N LEU A 144 2.79 -10.73 -5.56
CA LEU A 144 2.50 -9.97 -4.36
C LEU A 144 2.57 -10.91 -3.16
N THR A 145 3.76 -11.04 -2.59
CA THR A 145 4.00 -11.82 -1.36
C THR A 145 3.38 -11.12 -0.15
N GLU A 146 3.14 -11.85 0.95
CA GLU A 146 2.63 -11.26 2.19
C GLU A 146 3.46 -10.05 2.63
N LEU A 147 4.80 -10.20 2.70
CA LEU A 147 5.70 -9.09 3.02
C LEU A 147 5.51 -7.89 2.07
N LYS A 148 5.35 -8.12 0.76
CA LYS A 148 5.20 -7.04 -0.21
C LYS A 148 3.91 -6.24 -0.03
N LYS A 149 2.85 -6.87 0.49
CA LYS A 149 1.59 -6.17 0.81
C LYS A 149 1.80 -5.06 1.84
N HIS A 150 2.67 -5.26 2.82
CA HIS A 150 2.95 -4.27 3.86
C HIS A 150 3.73 -3.03 3.37
N PHE A 151 4.40 -3.11 2.22
CA PHE A 151 5.10 -1.97 1.61
C PHE A 151 4.18 -1.09 0.75
N ILE A 152 2.98 -1.56 0.40
CA ILE A 152 2.04 -0.79 -0.40
C ILE A 152 1.67 0.49 0.35
N TYR A 153 1.83 1.61 -0.33
CA TYR A 153 1.44 2.93 0.12
C TYR A 153 0.14 3.34 -0.55
N PHE A 154 -0.70 4.09 0.16
CA PHE A 154 -1.91 4.66 -0.38
C PHE A 154 -1.77 6.17 -0.65
N ASN A 155 -2.12 6.60 -1.86
CA ASN A 155 -2.20 8.01 -2.24
C ASN A 155 -3.56 8.28 -2.90
N CYS A 156 -4.29 9.29 -2.45
CA CYS A 156 -5.63 9.61 -2.95
C CYS A 156 -5.69 9.94 -4.45
N PHE A 157 -4.57 10.34 -5.07
CA PHE A 157 -4.50 10.63 -6.51
C PHE A 157 -4.05 9.45 -7.37
N ARG A 158 -3.47 8.41 -6.77
CA ARG A 158 -2.84 7.29 -7.51
C ARG A 158 -3.39 5.91 -7.12
N GLY A 159 -4.15 5.87 -6.03
CA GLY A 159 -4.54 4.65 -5.35
C GLY A 159 -3.36 4.00 -4.63
N TYR A 160 -3.33 2.67 -4.68
CA TYR A 160 -2.30 1.85 -4.05
C TYR A 160 -1.07 1.73 -4.93
N VAL A 161 0.10 2.03 -4.35
CA VAL A 161 1.39 2.10 -5.05
C VAL A 161 2.51 1.43 -4.26
N ASP A 162 3.52 0.92 -4.96
CA ASP A 162 4.81 0.55 -4.37
C ASP A 162 5.98 1.20 -5.13
N PHE A 163 7.09 1.39 -4.43
CA PHE A 163 8.26 2.09 -4.94
C PHE A 163 9.45 1.13 -4.99
N CYS A 164 10.12 1.06 -6.14
CA CYS A 164 11.31 0.24 -6.34
C CYS A 164 12.44 1.09 -6.91
N LEU A 165 13.56 1.19 -6.19
CA LEU A 165 14.74 1.93 -6.62
C LEU A 165 15.73 0.98 -7.32
N LEU A 166 15.99 1.24 -8.59
CA LEU A 166 17.02 0.59 -9.39
C LEU A 166 18.29 1.43 -9.29
N VAL A 167 19.13 1.10 -8.30
CA VAL A 167 20.29 1.91 -7.90
C VAL A 167 21.29 2.11 -9.04
N GLU A 168 21.63 1.04 -9.77
CA GLU A 168 22.61 1.13 -10.88
C GLU A 168 22.08 1.95 -12.07
N ASP A 169 20.76 1.98 -12.27
CA ASP A 169 20.12 2.71 -13.35
C ASP A 169 19.76 4.16 -12.96
N ASN A 170 19.88 4.52 -11.68
CA ASN A 170 19.36 5.76 -11.08
C ASN A 170 17.86 6.00 -11.34
N LEU A 171 17.07 4.92 -11.39
CA LEU A 171 15.63 4.97 -11.68
C LEU A 171 14.79 4.60 -10.47
N LEU A 172 13.74 5.38 -10.21
CA LEU A 172 12.63 4.95 -9.36
C LEU A 172 11.51 4.39 -10.24
N VAL A 173 11.13 3.14 -10.00
CA VAL A 173 9.98 2.49 -10.60
C VAL A 173 8.81 2.56 -9.63
N VAL A 174 7.75 3.25 -10.05
CA VAL A 174 6.47 3.29 -9.33
C VAL A 174 5.55 2.24 -9.93
N THR A 175 5.21 1.21 -9.15
CA THR A 175 4.11 0.29 -9.48
C THR A 175 2.82 0.90 -8.95
N TYR A 176 1.78 0.95 -9.78
CA TYR A 176 0.49 1.53 -9.43
C TYR A 176 -0.63 0.75 -10.11
N TYR A 177 -1.87 1.15 -9.88
CA TYR A 177 -3.04 0.55 -10.52
C TYR A 177 -3.24 -0.93 -10.14
N LEU A 178 -3.23 -1.21 -8.83
CA LEU A 178 -3.27 -2.55 -8.26
C LEU A 178 -4.70 -3.10 -8.17
N PHE A 179 -5.02 -4.13 -8.94
CA PHE A 179 -6.26 -4.89 -8.79
C PHE A 179 -6.08 -6.37 -9.14
N SER A 180 -7.00 -7.22 -8.68
CA SER A 180 -7.04 -8.64 -9.01
C SER A 180 -8.13 -8.92 -10.05
N LYS A 181 -7.78 -9.70 -11.06
CA LYS A 181 -8.70 -10.28 -12.04
C LYS A 181 -8.34 -11.75 -12.23
N ASN A 182 -9.27 -12.67 -11.94
CA ASN A 182 -9.05 -14.11 -12.10
C ASN A 182 -7.79 -14.62 -11.36
N LYS A 183 -7.58 -14.18 -10.11
CA LYS A 183 -6.37 -14.42 -9.29
C LYS A 183 -5.05 -13.87 -9.88
N LYS A 184 -5.10 -13.15 -11.01
CA LYS A 184 -3.96 -12.44 -11.58
C LYS A 184 -3.99 -10.99 -11.14
N ILE A 185 -2.86 -10.55 -10.63
CA ILE A 185 -2.68 -9.16 -10.24
C ILE A 185 -2.35 -8.36 -11.50
N VAL A 186 -3.13 -7.32 -11.74
CA VAL A 186 -2.89 -6.36 -12.80
C VAL A 186 -2.32 -5.10 -12.16
N THR A 187 -1.24 -4.57 -12.76
CA THR A 187 -0.55 -3.35 -12.34
C THR A 187 -0.04 -2.59 -13.56
N ARG A 188 0.29 -1.32 -13.36
CA ARG A 188 1.07 -0.50 -14.31
C ARG A 188 2.38 -0.08 -13.63
N LYS A 189 3.40 0.20 -14.44
CA LYS A 189 4.69 0.70 -13.95
C LYS A 189 5.07 1.98 -14.69
N LYS A 190 5.58 2.96 -13.95
CA LYS A 190 6.20 4.16 -14.51
C LYS A 190 7.60 4.30 -13.94
N GLN A 191 8.55 4.66 -14.78
CA GLN A 191 9.94 4.89 -14.40
C GLN A 191 10.23 6.40 -14.36
N PHE A 192 11.01 6.81 -13.37
CA PHE A 192 11.44 8.19 -13.16
C PHE A 192 12.95 8.23 -12.97
N SER A 193 13.62 9.15 -13.66
CA SER A 193 15.04 9.42 -13.47
C SER A 193 15.27 10.29 -12.26
N LEU A 194 16.06 9.82 -11.30
CA LEU A 194 16.45 10.61 -10.13
C LEU A 194 17.50 11.68 -10.44
N GLY A 195 18.00 11.76 -11.67
CA GLY A 195 18.79 12.90 -12.15
C GLY A 195 17.93 14.09 -12.59
N GLU A 196 16.65 13.84 -12.93
CA GLU A 196 15.76 14.83 -13.56
C GLU A 196 14.65 15.30 -12.62
N MET A 197 14.28 14.49 -11.63
CA MET A 197 13.18 14.79 -10.72
C MET A 197 13.54 14.49 -9.26
N SER A 198 13.04 15.35 -8.36
CA SER A 198 13.11 15.14 -6.92
C SER A 198 12.39 13.84 -6.53
N LEU A 199 13.04 13.01 -5.72
CA LEU A 199 12.45 11.81 -5.14
C LEU A 199 11.17 12.15 -4.39
N VAL A 200 11.18 13.22 -3.59
CA VAL A 200 10.01 13.66 -2.82
C VAL A 200 8.82 13.95 -3.74
N ASN A 201 9.04 14.66 -4.85
CA ASN A 201 7.98 14.96 -5.81
C ASN A 201 7.44 13.69 -6.47
N ILE A 202 8.30 12.71 -6.78
CA ILE A 202 7.86 11.42 -7.31
C ILE A 202 7.01 10.68 -6.26
N LEU A 203 7.43 10.63 -5.00
CA LEU A 203 6.72 9.94 -3.93
C LEU A 203 5.36 10.60 -3.60
N THR A 204 5.27 11.93 -3.64
CA THR A 204 4.12 12.69 -3.13
C THR A 204 3.19 13.24 -4.22
N GLU A 205 3.72 13.84 -5.30
CA GLU A 205 2.95 14.71 -6.22
C GLU A 205 2.75 14.21 -7.66
N CYS A 206 3.50 13.21 -8.13
CA CYS A 206 3.37 12.74 -9.51
C CYS A 206 1.96 12.21 -9.87
N GLY A 207 1.22 12.97 -10.68
CA GLY A 207 -0.16 12.72 -11.12
C GLY A 207 -0.31 11.52 -12.07
N LEU A 208 -0.07 10.32 -11.56
CA LEU A 208 -0.28 9.07 -12.29
C LEU A 208 -1.77 8.77 -12.41
N LYS A 209 -2.35 9.12 -13.57
CA LYS A 209 -3.68 8.68 -13.96
C LYS A 209 -3.57 7.36 -14.69
N ALA A 210 -4.44 6.41 -14.35
CA ALA A 210 -4.59 5.21 -15.14
C ALA A 210 -6.05 4.83 -15.30
N GLU A 211 -6.32 4.32 -16.49
CA GLU A 211 -7.63 3.86 -16.85
C GLU A 211 -7.53 2.42 -17.34
N TYR A 212 -8.55 1.64 -17.01
CA TYR A 212 -8.73 0.29 -17.54
C TYR A 212 -10.16 0.16 -18.00
N LEU A 213 -10.33 -0.48 -19.13
CA LEU A 213 -11.63 -0.68 -19.72
C LEU A 213 -11.91 -2.17 -19.69
N ILE A 214 -12.90 -2.56 -18.90
CA ILE A 214 -13.46 -3.90 -18.96
C ILE A 214 -14.41 -3.92 -20.15
N GLN A 215 -14.10 -4.74 -21.15
CA GLN A 215 -15.00 -5.03 -22.25
C GLN A 215 -15.97 -6.12 -21.81
N GLN A 216 -17.23 -6.02 -22.23
CA GLN A 216 -18.27 -7.02 -21.93
C GLN A 216 -18.37 -7.35 -20.41
N PRO A 217 -18.64 -6.35 -19.55
CA PRO A 217 -18.72 -6.53 -18.09
C PRO A 217 -19.62 -7.69 -17.63
N PHE A 218 -20.68 -7.98 -18.36
CA PHE A 218 -21.56 -9.12 -18.06
C PHE A 218 -20.87 -10.48 -18.22
N GLU A 219 -20.09 -10.64 -19.28
CA GLU A 219 -19.37 -11.90 -19.54
C GLU A 219 -18.28 -12.12 -18.49
N GLU A 220 -17.61 -11.04 -18.06
CA GLU A 220 -16.64 -11.09 -16.96
C GLU A 220 -17.30 -11.50 -15.63
N MET A 221 -18.47 -10.95 -15.30
CA MET A 221 -19.25 -11.39 -14.15
C MET A 221 -19.58 -12.89 -14.21
N LEU A 222 -20.05 -13.38 -15.38
CA LEU A 222 -20.35 -14.81 -15.56
C LEU A 222 -19.10 -15.67 -15.40
N ASN A 223 -17.95 -15.22 -15.88
CA ASN A 223 -16.67 -15.90 -15.68
C ASN A 223 -16.26 -15.94 -14.21
N THR A 224 -16.46 -14.86 -13.45
CA THR A 224 -16.22 -14.83 -12.00
C THR A 224 -17.11 -15.83 -11.27
N ARG A 225 -18.41 -15.90 -11.60
CA ARG A 225 -19.33 -16.89 -11.02
C ARG A 225 -18.86 -18.32 -11.26
N LYS A 226 -18.50 -18.62 -12.51
CA LYS A 226 -17.96 -19.94 -12.87
C LYS A 226 -16.71 -20.26 -12.09
N GLN A 227 -15.78 -19.33 -11.96
CA GLN A 227 -14.54 -19.53 -11.19
C GLN A 227 -14.80 -19.79 -9.71
N LEU A 228 -15.74 -19.08 -9.09
CA LEU A 228 -16.11 -19.33 -7.69
C LEU A 228 -16.73 -20.73 -7.55
N SER A 229 -17.58 -21.15 -8.49
CA SER A 229 -18.12 -22.51 -8.53
C SER A 229 -17.02 -23.56 -8.66
N ASP A 230 -16.08 -23.38 -9.60
CA ASP A 230 -14.95 -24.30 -9.80
C ASP A 230 -14.07 -24.37 -8.55
N GLN A 231 -13.84 -23.25 -7.87
CA GLN A 231 -13.04 -23.18 -6.63
C GLN A 231 -13.73 -23.87 -5.45
N LEU A 232 -15.05 -23.77 -5.33
CA LEU A 232 -15.83 -24.53 -4.34
C LEU A 232 -15.68 -26.04 -4.55
N LEU A 233 -15.77 -26.50 -5.81
CA LEU A 233 -15.56 -27.91 -6.17
C LEU A 233 -14.15 -28.38 -5.83
N CYS A 234 -13.14 -27.54 -6.12
CA CYS A 234 -11.75 -27.81 -5.78
C CYS A 234 -11.42 -27.59 -4.29
N SER A 235 -12.40 -27.28 -3.45
CA SER A 235 -12.21 -27.10 -2.01
C SER A 235 -11.23 -25.99 -1.61
N ASP A 236 -11.20 -24.88 -2.34
CA ASP A 236 -10.44 -23.68 -1.95
C ASP A 236 -10.97 -23.13 -0.62
N ASN A 237 -10.12 -23.08 0.42
CA ASN A 237 -10.53 -22.69 1.78
C ASN A 237 -11.12 -21.29 1.82
N THR A 238 -10.50 -20.31 1.15
CA THR A 238 -10.97 -18.91 1.12
C THR A 238 -12.39 -18.79 0.59
N VAL A 239 -12.69 -19.56 -0.46
CA VAL A 239 -14.01 -19.54 -1.11
C VAL A 239 -15.03 -20.32 -0.29
N LYS A 240 -14.61 -21.40 0.40
CA LYS A 240 -15.44 -22.12 1.35
C LYS A 240 -15.86 -21.24 2.52
N ASP A 241 -14.93 -20.53 3.13
CA ASP A 241 -15.22 -19.63 4.25
C ASP A 241 -16.24 -18.56 3.84
N LEU A 242 -16.08 -17.99 2.64
CA LEU A 242 -17.03 -17.04 2.08
C LEU A 242 -18.40 -17.69 1.78
N GLN A 243 -18.42 -18.93 1.30
CA GLN A 243 -19.67 -19.67 1.06
C GLN A 243 -20.38 -20.05 2.38
N GLU A 244 -19.65 -20.40 3.43
CA GLU A 244 -20.22 -20.65 4.75
C GLU A 244 -20.91 -19.41 5.30
N TYR A 245 -20.29 -18.24 5.16
CA TYR A 245 -20.91 -16.95 5.47
C TYR A 245 -22.23 -16.78 4.70
N PHE A 246 -22.23 -16.94 3.37
CA PHE A 246 -23.45 -16.73 2.58
C PHE A 246 -24.55 -17.78 2.85
N TYR A 247 -24.21 -18.99 3.28
CA TYR A 247 -25.21 -19.97 3.69
C TYR A 247 -25.99 -19.56 4.94
N GLN A 248 -25.37 -18.84 5.87
CA GLN A 248 -26.07 -18.27 7.03
C GLN A 248 -27.16 -17.27 6.61
N HIS A 249 -27.01 -16.65 5.43
CA HIS A 249 -27.98 -15.76 4.82
C HIS A 249 -28.88 -16.46 3.77
N ASN A 250 -28.89 -17.80 3.71
CA ASN A 250 -29.63 -18.60 2.73
C ASN A 250 -29.25 -18.30 1.26
N LEU A 251 -27.99 -17.93 1.02
CA LEU A 251 -27.46 -17.60 -0.30
C LEU A 251 -26.34 -18.54 -0.73
N HIS A 252 -26.21 -18.76 -2.03
CA HIS A 252 -25.12 -19.51 -2.63
C HIS A 252 -24.15 -18.57 -3.35
N LEU A 253 -22.85 -18.64 -3.05
CA LEU A 253 -21.81 -17.70 -3.48
C LEU A 253 -21.68 -17.59 -5.00
N ALA A 254 -21.88 -18.68 -5.74
CA ALA A 254 -21.86 -18.66 -7.22
C ALA A 254 -23.16 -18.12 -7.87
N HIS A 255 -24.22 -17.96 -7.08
CA HIS A 255 -25.56 -17.58 -7.54
C HIS A 255 -26.08 -16.31 -6.88
N LEU A 256 -25.18 -15.48 -6.34
CA LEU A 256 -25.54 -14.21 -5.73
C LEU A 256 -26.23 -13.29 -6.74
N PRO A 257 -26.99 -12.28 -6.28
CA PRO A 257 -27.49 -11.23 -7.16
C PRO A 257 -26.36 -10.58 -7.97
N PRO A 258 -26.58 -10.29 -9.27
CA PRO A 258 -25.54 -9.71 -10.14
C PRO A 258 -24.83 -8.49 -9.57
N TYR A 259 -25.55 -7.61 -8.87
CA TYR A 259 -25.03 -6.37 -8.32
C TYR A 259 -23.96 -6.52 -7.23
N LEU A 260 -23.72 -7.73 -6.71
CA LEU A 260 -22.64 -8.01 -5.75
C LEU A 260 -21.32 -8.35 -6.45
N TYR A 261 -21.36 -8.82 -7.69
CA TYR A 261 -20.17 -9.05 -8.50
C TYR A 261 -19.67 -7.77 -9.17
N PHE A 262 -20.54 -6.77 -9.26
CA PHE A 262 -20.18 -5.45 -9.72
C PHE A 262 -19.75 -4.56 -8.56
N PRO A 263 -18.90 -3.58 -8.85
CA PRO A 263 -18.04 -3.49 -10.04
C PRO A 263 -17.04 -4.67 -10.14
N ASN A 264 -16.61 -5.06 -11.35
CA ASN A 264 -15.90 -6.33 -11.62
C ASN A 264 -14.43 -6.37 -11.15
N PHE A 265 -13.99 -5.45 -10.30
CA PHE A 265 -12.64 -5.46 -9.72
C PHE A 265 -12.65 -6.14 -8.36
N PHE A 266 -11.49 -6.68 -7.95
CA PHE A 266 -11.25 -7.16 -6.59
C PHE A 266 -9.95 -6.55 -6.09
N HIS A 267 -9.91 -6.13 -4.83
CA HIS A 267 -8.68 -5.61 -4.25
C HIS A 267 -7.78 -6.77 -3.78
N PRO A 268 -6.52 -6.88 -4.23
CA PRO A 268 -5.64 -8.01 -3.88
C PRO A 268 -5.38 -8.16 -2.38
N LEU A 269 -5.59 -7.08 -1.61
CA LEU A 269 -5.40 -7.07 -0.16
C LEU A 269 -6.61 -7.55 0.65
N LEU A 270 -7.79 -7.72 0.01
CA LEU A 270 -9.01 -8.19 0.69
C LEU A 270 -9.22 -9.70 0.57
N ARG A 271 -8.37 -10.41 -0.18
CA ARG A 271 -8.41 -11.88 -0.31
C ARG A 271 -9.79 -12.45 -0.70
N GLY A 272 -10.64 -11.66 -1.37
CA GLY A 272 -11.99 -12.07 -1.78
C GLY A 272 -13.13 -11.56 -0.90
N GLU A 273 -12.82 -10.91 0.24
CA GLU A 273 -13.78 -10.27 1.13
C GLU A 273 -14.55 -9.11 0.49
N ASP A 274 -14.14 -8.65 -0.69
CA ASP A 274 -14.87 -7.66 -1.48
C ASP A 274 -16.36 -8.02 -1.63
N ILE A 275 -16.70 -9.29 -1.85
CA ILE A 275 -18.09 -9.72 -2.03
C ILE A 275 -18.87 -9.60 -0.71
N ARG A 276 -18.26 -9.96 0.43
CA ARG A 276 -18.86 -9.84 1.75
C ARG A 276 -19.10 -8.38 2.11
N ILE A 277 -18.09 -7.53 1.88
CA ILE A 277 -18.19 -6.08 2.09
C ILE A 277 -19.33 -5.50 1.27
N ARG A 278 -19.45 -5.87 -0.01
CA ARG A 278 -20.55 -5.42 -0.89
C ARG A 278 -21.91 -5.88 -0.39
N TRP A 279 -22.02 -7.13 0.05
CA TRP A 279 -23.24 -7.67 0.63
C TRP A 279 -23.68 -6.88 1.86
N LEU A 280 -22.80 -6.75 2.85
CA LEU A 280 -23.05 -6.00 4.09
C LEU A 280 -23.42 -4.56 3.78
N THR A 281 -22.70 -3.92 2.86
CA THR A 281 -23.00 -2.56 2.41
C THR A 281 -24.43 -2.46 1.88
N PHE A 282 -24.83 -3.37 1.00
CA PHE A 282 -26.16 -3.39 0.40
C PHE A 282 -27.25 -3.65 1.45
N GLU A 283 -27.03 -4.61 2.35
CA GLU A 283 -27.94 -4.99 3.43
C GLU A 283 -28.18 -3.82 4.41
N VAL A 284 -27.10 -3.16 4.86
CA VAL A 284 -27.19 -1.98 5.74
C VAL A 284 -27.97 -0.86 5.07
N LEU A 285 -27.65 -0.54 3.81
CA LEU A 285 -28.36 0.48 3.03
C LEU A 285 -29.85 0.15 2.89
N GLN A 286 -30.16 -1.11 2.58
CA GLN A 286 -31.54 -1.58 2.42
C GLN A 286 -32.33 -1.50 3.73
N ASN A 287 -31.70 -1.79 4.86
CA ASN A 287 -32.35 -1.81 6.17
C ASN A 287 -32.54 -0.40 6.73
N LYS A 288 -31.49 0.43 6.74
CA LYS A 288 -31.54 1.78 7.33
C LYS A 288 -32.23 2.80 6.44
N LYS A 289 -32.25 2.57 5.12
CA LYS A 289 -32.81 3.46 4.05
C LYS A 289 -32.14 4.82 3.94
N MET A 290 -31.80 5.47 5.04
CA MET A 290 -31.12 6.75 5.12
C MET A 290 -30.07 6.71 6.23
N LEU A 291 -28.82 7.00 5.89
CA LEU A 291 -27.70 7.05 6.82
C LEU A 291 -26.54 7.86 6.23
N THR A 292 -25.62 8.31 7.07
CA THR A 292 -24.35 8.92 6.66
C THR A 292 -23.37 7.86 6.18
N TYR A 293 -22.34 8.26 5.42
CA TYR A 293 -21.28 7.33 5.03
C TYR A 293 -20.54 6.76 6.25
N ARG A 294 -20.35 7.57 7.30
CA ARG A 294 -19.71 7.13 8.53
C ARG A 294 -20.50 6.06 9.28
N GLU A 295 -21.83 6.21 9.37
CA GLU A 295 -22.69 5.19 9.96
C GLU A 295 -22.65 3.89 9.15
N LEU A 296 -22.69 3.99 7.81
CA LEU A 296 -22.56 2.83 6.93
C LEU A 296 -21.22 2.10 7.15
N GLN A 297 -20.12 2.85 7.18
CA GLN A 297 -18.78 2.33 7.41
C GLN A 297 -18.71 1.59 8.75
N GLN A 298 -19.23 2.21 9.82
CA GLN A 298 -19.25 1.60 11.14
C GLN A 298 -20.06 0.30 11.15
N ASP A 299 -21.27 0.28 10.62
CA ASP A 299 -22.10 -0.93 10.58
C ASP A 299 -21.43 -2.06 9.78
N VAL A 300 -20.80 -1.74 8.64
CA VAL A 300 -20.10 -2.74 7.83
C VAL A 300 -18.91 -3.31 8.58
N LEU A 301 -18.10 -2.47 9.24
CA LEU A 301 -16.94 -2.92 10.00
C LEU A 301 -17.33 -3.78 11.21
N GLU A 302 -18.40 -3.41 11.93
CA GLU A 302 -18.90 -4.19 13.08
C GLU A 302 -19.40 -5.60 12.71
N ASN A 303 -19.80 -5.80 11.44
CA ASN A 303 -20.30 -7.08 10.94
C ASN A 303 -19.27 -7.85 10.09
N LEU A 304 -18.07 -7.32 9.88
CA LEU A 304 -16.97 -8.06 9.28
C LEU A 304 -16.24 -8.89 10.34
N PRO A 305 -15.85 -10.15 10.03
CA PRO A 305 -15.01 -10.90 10.95
C PRO A 305 -13.63 -10.26 11.04
N LEU A 306 -13.02 -10.31 12.23
CA LEU A 306 -11.73 -9.66 12.50
C LEU A 306 -10.63 -10.15 11.55
N GLU A 307 -10.69 -11.42 11.14
CA GLU A 307 -9.73 -12.03 10.22
C GLU A 307 -9.83 -11.49 8.78
N ALA A 308 -10.97 -10.87 8.41
CA ALA A 308 -11.14 -10.21 7.11
C ALA A 308 -10.48 -8.83 7.05
N ILE A 309 -10.06 -8.31 8.20
CA ILE A 309 -9.46 -6.98 8.35
C ILE A 309 -7.96 -7.16 8.54
N ASP A 310 -7.24 -7.34 7.44
CA ASP A 310 -5.77 -7.35 7.47
C ASP A 310 -5.23 -5.96 7.86
N ASP A 311 -4.31 -5.93 8.83
CA ASP A 311 -3.54 -4.75 9.17
C ASP A 311 -2.23 -4.71 8.37
N TYR A 312 -2.09 -3.71 7.51
CA TYR A 312 -0.90 -3.49 6.72
C TYR A 312 -0.18 -2.26 7.25
N ALA A 313 1.03 -2.47 7.78
CA ALA A 313 1.92 -1.43 8.32
C ALA A 313 1.81 -0.04 7.67
N ASN A 314 1.89 0.05 6.35
CA ASN A 314 1.93 1.31 5.64
C ASN A 314 0.56 1.88 5.26
N LEU A 315 -0.52 1.13 5.48
CA LEU A 315 -1.90 1.58 5.28
C LEU A 315 -2.50 2.07 6.61
N GLY A 316 -3.64 2.76 6.51
CA GLY A 316 -4.47 3.09 7.67
C GLY A 316 -5.32 1.90 8.10
N GLU A 317 -5.78 1.93 9.35
CA GLU A 317 -6.77 0.98 9.86
C GLU A 317 -8.00 0.99 8.94
N HIS A 318 -8.47 -0.20 8.54
CA HIS A 318 -9.61 -0.41 7.63
C HIS A 318 -9.52 0.27 6.24
N GLN A 319 -8.41 0.93 5.89
CA GLN A 319 -8.29 1.75 4.68
C GLN A 319 -8.64 1.00 3.38
N VAL A 320 -8.32 -0.30 3.32
CA VAL A 320 -8.66 -1.15 2.18
C VAL A 320 -10.14 -1.47 2.12
N VAL A 321 -10.77 -1.71 3.28
CA VAL A 321 -12.22 -1.92 3.40
C VAL A 321 -12.96 -0.67 2.97
N ASP A 322 -12.54 0.50 3.46
CA ASP A 322 -13.12 1.80 3.11
C ASP A 322 -13.03 2.08 1.62
N TYR A 323 -11.91 1.72 1.00
CA TYR A 323 -11.77 1.81 -0.45
C TYR A 323 -12.81 0.96 -1.18
N CYS A 324 -13.01 -0.29 -0.76
CA CYS A 324 -14.01 -1.18 -1.36
C CYS A 324 -15.43 -0.66 -1.13
N LEU A 325 -15.72 -0.19 0.08
CA LEU A 325 -16.99 0.41 0.48
C LEU A 325 -17.32 1.63 -0.38
N SER A 326 -16.41 2.61 -0.43
CA SER A 326 -16.56 3.85 -1.21
C SER A 326 -16.82 3.57 -2.69
N LEU A 327 -16.08 2.61 -3.24
CA LEU A 327 -16.18 2.26 -4.65
C LEU A 327 -17.48 1.52 -4.96
N TYR A 328 -17.97 0.70 -4.04
CA TYR A 328 -19.27 0.07 -4.18
C TYR A 328 -20.43 1.05 -4.05
N VAL A 329 -20.39 1.97 -3.08
CA VAL A 329 -21.38 3.06 -2.95
C VAL A 329 -21.41 3.92 -4.22
N SER A 330 -20.24 4.27 -4.75
CA SER A 330 -20.12 4.99 -6.02
C SER A 330 -20.76 4.26 -7.21
N PHE A 331 -20.64 2.93 -7.24
CA PHE A 331 -21.32 2.09 -8.24
C PHE A 331 -22.83 2.13 -8.04
N LEU A 332 -23.33 1.94 -6.81
CA LEU A 332 -24.76 2.01 -6.49
C LEU A 332 -25.37 3.38 -6.84
N GLN A 333 -24.61 4.46 -6.68
CA GLN A 333 -25.00 5.79 -7.13
C GLN A 333 -25.09 5.92 -8.66
N GLU A 334 -24.13 5.34 -9.39
CA GLU A 334 -24.13 5.35 -10.85
C GLU A 334 -25.38 4.66 -11.42
N ILE A 335 -25.79 3.56 -10.78
CA ILE A 335 -27.01 2.84 -11.14
C ILE A 335 -28.27 3.38 -10.47
N LYS A 336 -28.19 4.49 -9.73
CA LYS A 336 -29.30 5.20 -9.06
C LYS A 336 -30.01 4.43 -7.93
N VAL A 337 -29.40 3.37 -7.41
CA VAL A 337 -29.87 2.64 -6.22
C VAL A 337 -29.61 3.45 -4.94
N VAL A 338 -28.54 4.26 -4.93
CA VAL A 338 -28.25 5.19 -3.83
C VAL A 338 -28.20 6.60 -4.38
N LYS A 339 -28.79 7.56 -3.65
CA LYS A 339 -28.68 8.99 -3.95
C LYS A 339 -28.00 9.69 -2.79
N LEU A 340 -27.20 10.71 -3.09
CA LEU A 340 -26.65 11.59 -2.08
C LEU A 340 -27.62 12.77 -1.86
N SER A 341 -28.03 12.98 -0.62
CA SER A 341 -28.79 14.15 -0.18
C SER A 341 -27.89 15.03 0.68
N GLY A 342 -27.76 16.31 0.34
CA GLY A 342 -26.82 17.20 1.03
C GLY A 342 -25.36 16.78 0.83
N THR A 343 -24.54 16.87 1.89
CA THR A 343 -23.08 16.68 1.81
C THR A 343 -22.60 15.25 2.06
N ASP A 344 -23.38 14.42 2.78
CA ASP A 344 -22.95 13.09 3.24
C ASP A 344 -24.11 12.07 3.45
N MET A 345 -25.37 12.45 3.24
CA MET A 345 -26.49 11.54 3.53
C MET A 345 -26.77 10.63 2.34
N LEU A 346 -26.64 9.32 2.54
CA LEU A 346 -26.96 8.28 1.58
C LEU A 346 -28.42 7.89 1.72
N CYS A 347 -29.18 7.94 0.63
CA CYS A 347 -30.58 7.55 0.57
C CYS A 347 -30.74 6.35 -0.38
N PHE A 348 -31.21 5.21 0.14
CA PHE A 348 -31.47 4.00 -0.62
C PHE A 348 -32.83 4.09 -1.34
N ASP A 349 -32.83 3.82 -2.64
CA ASP A 349 -33.99 3.87 -3.51
C ASP A 349 -34.51 2.44 -3.78
N GLU A 350 -35.51 2.02 -3.01
CA GLU A 350 -36.07 0.66 -3.09
C GLU A 350 -36.79 0.39 -4.42
N GLU A 351 -37.43 1.41 -5.02
CA GLU A 351 -38.09 1.28 -6.32
C GLU A 351 -37.10 0.99 -7.44
N SER A 352 -35.91 1.62 -7.38
CA SER A 352 -34.82 1.36 -8.33
C SER A 352 -34.33 -0.10 -8.29
N VAL A 353 -34.37 -0.74 -7.12
CA VAL A 353 -34.02 -2.16 -6.97
C VAL A 353 -35.11 -3.07 -7.52
N MET A 354 -36.37 -2.80 -7.17
CA MET A 354 -37.52 -3.62 -7.56
C MET A 354 -37.80 -3.60 -9.07
N ASN A 355 -37.53 -2.48 -9.74
CA ASN A 355 -37.78 -2.36 -11.18
C ASN A 355 -36.80 -3.19 -12.03
N ASN A 356 -35.60 -3.53 -11.52
CA ASN A 356 -34.55 -4.32 -12.19
C ASN A 356 -34.08 -3.78 -13.57
N GLU A 357 -34.74 -2.78 -14.16
CA GLU A 357 -34.39 -2.18 -15.44
C GLU A 357 -33.05 -1.45 -15.41
N GLN A 358 -32.77 -0.70 -14.34
CA GLN A 358 -31.51 0.01 -14.16
C GLN A 358 -30.33 -0.97 -14.08
N PHE A 359 -30.50 -2.01 -13.28
CA PHE A 359 -29.58 -3.15 -13.20
C PHE A 359 -29.39 -3.81 -14.57
N LYS A 360 -30.47 -4.22 -15.24
CA LYS A 360 -30.42 -4.82 -16.59
C LYS A 360 -29.72 -3.92 -17.61
N LYS A 361 -29.96 -2.60 -17.56
CA LYS A 361 -29.32 -1.63 -18.46
C LYS A 361 -27.83 -1.48 -18.17
N PHE A 362 -27.44 -1.42 -16.90
CA PHE A 362 -26.03 -1.35 -16.53
C PHE A 362 -25.31 -2.65 -16.89
N PHE A 363 -25.87 -3.80 -16.57
CA PHE A 363 -25.29 -5.11 -16.88
C PHE A 363 -25.16 -5.35 -18.39
N LYS A 364 -25.95 -4.67 -19.23
CA LYS A 364 -25.82 -4.72 -20.70
C LYS A 364 -24.85 -3.68 -21.28
N LYS A 365 -24.14 -2.90 -20.46
CA LYS A 365 -23.12 -1.96 -20.96
C LYS A 365 -22.08 -2.73 -21.77
N ARG A 366 -21.66 -2.13 -22.89
CA ARG A 366 -20.57 -2.69 -23.72
C ARG A 366 -19.22 -2.65 -22.99
N SER A 367 -19.05 -1.69 -22.08
CA SER A 367 -17.83 -1.53 -21.31
C SER A 367 -18.06 -0.89 -19.95
N GLU A 368 -17.16 -1.19 -19.02
CA GLU A 368 -17.05 -0.60 -17.68
C GLU A 368 -15.66 0.05 -17.58
N ARG A 369 -15.61 1.37 -17.37
CA ARG A 369 -14.34 2.13 -17.29
C ARG A 369 -13.92 2.28 -15.84
N LEU A 370 -12.76 1.74 -15.53
CA LEU A 370 -12.04 1.90 -14.27
C LEU A 370 -11.10 3.10 -14.38
N THR A 371 -11.48 4.30 -13.94
CA THR A 371 -10.58 5.47 -13.89
C THR A 371 -9.89 5.61 -12.52
N LEU A 372 -8.75 4.97 -12.26
CA LEU A 372 -8.00 5.32 -11.04
C LEU A 372 -7.44 6.75 -11.17
N PRO A 373 -7.62 7.61 -10.16
CA PRO A 373 -8.17 7.29 -8.86
C PRO A 373 -9.73 7.38 -8.90
N LEU A 374 -10.45 6.25 -8.84
CA LEU A 374 -11.91 6.23 -9.06
C LEU A 374 -12.58 6.76 -7.79
N LYS A 375 -12.94 8.04 -7.82
CA LYS A 375 -13.87 8.71 -6.89
C LYS A 375 -13.48 8.60 -5.40
N TYR A 376 -12.35 9.21 -5.05
CA TYR A 376 -11.88 9.37 -3.66
C TYR A 376 -12.56 10.52 -2.90
N ASP A 377 -13.52 11.20 -3.51
CA ASP A 377 -14.19 12.36 -2.89
C ASP A 377 -14.91 12.00 -1.57
N MET A 378 -15.14 10.72 -1.30
CA MET A 378 -15.70 10.20 -0.04
C MET A 378 -14.68 9.63 0.95
N ILE A 379 -13.41 9.44 0.56
CA ILE A 379 -12.32 8.97 1.43
C ILE A 379 -11.56 10.18 2.05
N ILE A 380 -11.78 11.39 1.51
CA ILE A 380 -11.07 12.62 1.90
C ILE A 380 -11.94 13.52 2.82
N LYS A 381 -13.21 13.18 3.05
CA LYS A 381 -14.12 13.97 3.89
C LYS A 381 -14.10 13.56 5.34
#